data_AF-A0A6V3MHK8-F1
#
_entry.id   AF-A0A6V3MHK8-F1
#
_cell.length_a   1.000
_cell.length_b   1.000
_cell.length_c   1.000
_cell.angle_alpha   90.00
_cell.angle_beta   90.00
_cell.angle_gamma   90.00
#
_symmetry.space_group_name_H-M   'P 1'
#
loop_
_entity.id
_entity.type
_entity.pdbx_description
1 polymer ?
#
loop_
_entity_poly.entity_id
_entity_poly.type
_entity_poly.pdbx_seq_one_letter_code
_entity_poly.pdbx_strand_id
1 'polypeptide(L)'
;TDFGKMRRHTGARSFADECKFIKRIDGTSFQIDKGFVPGMNVPGKFYANKRLETLMFDELKLHVQRGESGFLPAVKQIANVASLPGIVKRSVAMPDVHAGYGFAIGNVAAFDMSDPSAVVSPGGVGFDINCGVRLLRTNLLEKDVKPVQERLAQALFDHIPVGVGSKGIIPTTAKDLDEALEMGMDWSLREGYAWVEDKEHCEEYGRMLNADPTKVSRRAKKRGLPQLGTLGAGNHYAEIQVVEEVYDKVAAKRMGIDTKGQICVMIHSGSRGLGHQVATDALTVMESTMARLGLSTNDKQLACAPINSKEGQDYLSSMAAAANYAWVNRSSMTFLARQTFAKVFKSTPDDLDMHVIYDVSHNIAKIEEHMVDGRVQTNTNNNSKPQTNKQTNKRRHKEVKTQRSEDTKKRRNKERSWCSRVVVVK
;
A
#
# COMPACT_ATOMS: atom_id res chain seq x y z
N THR A 1 14.80 48.16 21.67
CA THR A 1 14.04 47.13 22.41
C THR A 1 12.66 47.01 21.81
N ASP A 2 12.46 46.09 20.87
CA ASP A 2 11.13 45.51 20.67
C ASP A 2 11.25 44.20 19.87
N PHE A 3 11.40 43.10 20.61
CA PHE A 3 11.35 41.75 20.08
C PHE A 3 9.90 41.26 20.16
N GLY A 4 9.32 40.96 18.99
CA GLY A 4 8.45 39.81 18.79
C GLY A 4 7.14 39.74 19.58
N LYS A 5 6.10 40.40 19.08
CA LYS A 5 4.73 39.85 19.24
C LYS A 5 4.55 38.71 18.23
N MET A 6 4.85 37.48 18.65
CA MET A 6 4.27 36.30 18.02
C MET A 6 2.76 36.47 18.00
N ARG A 7 2.15 36.47 16.80
CA ARG A 7 0.71 36.35 16.63
C ARG A 7 0.27 35.03 17.28
N ARG A 8 -0.34 35.09 18.47
CA ARG A 8 -1.10 33.97 19.03
C ARG A 8 -2.27 33.71 18.07
N HIS A 9 -2.35 32.51 17.50
CA HIS A 9 -3.52 32.04 16.77
C HIS A 9 -4.72 32.03 17.73
N THR A 10 -5.66 32.95 17.56
CA THR A 10 -6.84 33.14 18.41
C THR A 10 -7.96 32.10 18.17
N GLY A 11 -7.59 30.86 17.80
CA GLY A 11 -8.56 29.79 17.46
C GLY A 11 -8.07 28.36 17.67
N ALA A 12 -6.90 28.13 18.29
CA ALA A 12 -6.40 26.78 18.53
C ALA A 12 -7.08 26.14 19.75
N ARG A 13 -7.73 24.99 19.55
CA ARG A 13 -8.35 24.21 20.64
C ARG A 13 -7.30 23.64 21.58
N SER A 14 -7.62 23.55 22.88
CA SER A 14 -6.78 22.83 23.84
C SER A 14 -6.80 21.31 23.56
N PHE A 15 -5.83 20.56 24.10
CA PHE A 15 -5.81 19.10 23.93
C PHE A 15 -7.08 18.45 24.51
N ALA A 16 -7.59 18.98 25.63
CA ALA A 16 -8.84 18.52 26.22
C ALA A 16 -10.04 18.78 25.28
N ASP A 17 -10.06 19.93 24.60
CA ASP A 17 -11.11 20.26 23.62
C ASP A 17 -11.02 19.41 22.36
N GLU A 18 -9.81 19.11 21.88
CA GLU A 18 -9.59 18.16 20.77
C GLU A 18 -10.12 16.76 21.14
N CYS A 19 -9.82 16.28 22.36
CA CYS A 19 -10.27 14.96 22.84
C CYS A 19 -11.79 14.83 22.97
N LYS A 20 -12.55 15.93 23.11
CA LYS A 20 -14.03 15.87 23.16
C LYS A 20 -14.65 15.30 21.89
N PHE A 21 -13.94 15.35 20.76
CA PHE A 21 -14.38 14.78 19.49
C PHE A 21 -13.95 13.33 19.30
N ILE A 22 -13.12 12.77 20.18
CA ILE A 22 -12.58 11.42 20.03
C ILE A 22 -13.23 10.51 21.07
N LYS A 23 -14.07 9.58 20.61
CA LYS A 23 -14.82 8.67 21.48
C LYS A 23 -14.30 7.26 21.33
N ARG A 24 -13.98 6.61 22.45
CA ARG A 24 -13.75 5.16 22.45
C ARG A 24 -15.06 4.43 22.18
N ILE A 25 -15.04 3.52 21.22
CA ILE A 25 -16.19 2.67 20.88
C ILE A 25 -16.08 1.32 21.61
N ASP A 26 -14.88 0.72 21.59
CA ASP A 26 -14.58 -0.54 22.28
C ASP A 26 -13.12 -0.58 22.78
N GLY A 27 -12.64 -1.74 23.24
CA GLY A 27 -11.29 -1.91 23.77
C GLY A 27 -10.15 -1.63 22.77
N THR A 28 -10.46 -1.57 21.46
CA THR A 28 -9.50 -1.45 20.36
C THR A 28 -9.89 -0.44 19.30
N SER A 29 -11.02 0.26 19.42
CA SER A 29 -11.48 1.18 18.37
C SER A 29 -12.03 2.49 18.91
N PHE A 30 -11.79 3.55 18.12
CA PHE A 30 -12.14 4.93 18.42
C PHE A 30 -12.82 5.57 17.21
N GLN A 31 -13.76 6.47 17.48
CA GLN A 31 -14.41 7.32 16.49
C GLN A 31 -13.94 8.76 16.66
N ILE A 32 -13.72 9.44 15.53
CA ILE A 32 -13.49 10.88 15.45
C ILE A 32 -14.77 11.50 14.92
N ASP A 33 -15.46 12.25 15.78
CA ASP A 33 -16.73 12.89 15.45
C ASP A 33 -16.55 14.04 14.45
N LYS A 34 -17.59 14.30 13.66
CA LYS A 34 -17.65 15.46 12.76
C LYS A 34 -17.45 16.76 13.54
N GLY A 35 -16.77 17.73 12.92
CA GLY A 35 -16.38 18.98 13.57
C GLY A 35 -15.02 18.92 14.28
N PHE A 36 -14.36 17.74 14.30
CA PHE A 36 -12.95 17.67 14.69
C PHE A 36 -12.07 18.44 13.71
N VAL A 37 -12.38 18.49 12.42
CA VAL A 37 -11.81 19.48 11.50
C VAL A 37 -12.94 20.10 10.68
N PRO A 38 -12.76 21.31 10.12
CA PRO A 38 -13.77 21.92 9.26
C PRO A 38 -14.11 21.01 8.07
N GLY A 39 -15.38 21.00 7.65
CA GLY A 39 -15.81 20.33 6.42
C GLY A 39 -15.87 18.80 6.44
N MET A 40 -15.80 18.13 7.60
CA MET A 40 -15.94 16.66 7.67
C MET A 40 -17.29 16.17 7.10
N ASN A 41 -17.25 15.45 5.98
CA ASN A 41 -18.40 14.83 5.32
C ASN A 41 -18.84 13.55 6.02
N VAL A 42 -17.89 12.83 6.63
CA VAL A 42 -18.10 11.58 7.38
C VAL A 42 -17.28 11.59 8.68
N PRO A 43 -17.59 10.75 9.68
CA PRO A 43 -16.71 10.60 10.85
C PRO A 43 -15.41 9.85 10.48
N GLY A 44 -14.37 10.03 11.29
CA GLY A 44 -13.17 9.21 11.25
C GLY A 44 -13.29 7.98 12.17
N LYS A 45 -12.50 6.95 11.93
CA LYS A 45 -12.34 5.79 12.82
C LYS A 45 -10.88 5.38 12.84
N PHE A 46 -10.35 5.01 13.99
CA PHE A 46 -9.05 4.34 14.05
C PHE A 46 -9.08 3.17 15.03
N TYR A 47 -8.22 2.19 14.76
CA TYR A 47 -8.01 1.05 15.64
C TYR A 47 -6.73 1.24 16.43
N ALA A 48 -6.78 1.08 17.74
CA ALA A 48 -5.61 1.15 18.61
C ALA A 48 -5.90 0.38 19.89
N ASN A 49 -4.99 -0.50 20.29
CA ASN A 49 -5.01 -1.06 21.65
C ASN A 49 -4.47 -0.02 22.65
N LYS A 50 -4.51 -0.34 23.95
CA LYS A 50 -4.05 0.56 25.03
C LYS A 50 -2.62 1.09 24.85
N ARG A 51 -1.73 0.31 24.24
CA ARG A 51 -0.34 0.73 23.98
C ARG A 51 -0.25 1.72 22.81
N LEU A 52 -0.95 1.42 21.71
CA LEU A 52 -0.94 2.25 20.50
C LEU A 52 -1.70 3.57 20.71
N GLU A 53 -2.76 3.53 21.52
CA GLU A 53 -3.52 4.70 21.93
C GLU A 53 -2.62 5.80 22.49
N THR A 54 -1.71 5.45 23.41
CA THR A 54 -0.78 6.43 23.99
C THR A 54 0.00 7.18 22.91
N LEU A 55 0.48 6.48 21.87
CA LEU A 55 1.22 7.10 20.78
C LEU A 55 0.35 8.08 19.97
N MET A 56 -0.91 7.73 19.70
CA MET A 56 -1.84 8.58 18.97
C MET A 56 -2.18 9.87 19.72
N PHE A 57 -2.46 9.77 21.02
CA PHE A 57 -2.83 10.91 21.84
C PHE A 57 -1.63 11.78 22.21
N ASP A 58 -0.45 11.20 22.39
CA ASP A 58 0.78 11.96 22.64
C ASP A 58 1.17 12.81 21.42
N GLU A 59 1.04 12.28 20.20
CA GLU A 59 1.28 13.04 18.97
C GLU A 59 0.32 14.24 18.87
N LEU A 60 -0.98 14.03 19.12
CA LEU A 60 -1.98 15.09 19.13
C LEU A 60 -1.69 16.15 20.21
N LYS A 61 -1.31 15.71 21.41
CA LYS A 61 -0.95 16.60 22.53
C LYS A 61 0.26 17.46 22.21
N LEU A 62 1.31 16.86 21.64
CA LEU A 62 2.52 17.57 21.24
C LEU A 62 2.23 18.63 20.18
N HIS A 63 1.37 18.33 19.21
CA HIS A 63 0.96 19.30 18.19
C HIS A 63 0.22 20.50 18.79
N VAL A 64 -0.72 20.27 19.72
CA VAL A 64 -1.42 21.38 20.41
C VAL A 64 -0.43 22.25 21.21
N GLN A 65 0.59 21.64 21.83
CA GLN A 65 1.57 22.36 22.64
C GLN A 65 2.60 23.13 21.82
N ARG A 66 3.10 22.55 20.73
CA ARG A 66 4.20 23.10 19.91
C ARG A 66 3.73 23.95 18.74
N GLY A 67 2.45 23.87 18.38
CA GLY A 67 1.90 24.49 17.19
C GLY A 67 2.21 23.70 15.90
N GLU A 68 2.03 24.35 14.76
CA GLU A 68 2.23 23.75 13.44
C GLU A 68 3.73 23.60 13.12
N SER A 69 4.33 22.48 13.51
CA SER A 69 5.68 22.09 13.08
C SER A 69 5.69 20.63 12.59
N GLY A 70 6.10 20.40 11.35
CA GLY A 70 6.14 19.06 10.75
C GLY A 70 4.79 18.61 10.18
N PHE A 71 4.60 17.29 10.06
CA PHE A 71 3.33 16.70 9.63
C PHE A 71 2.24 16.90 10.69
N LEU A 72 0.99 17.02 10.23
CA LEU A 72 -0.16 16.98 11.13
C LEU A 72 -0.23 15.62 11.84
N PRO A 73 -0.70 15.57 13.11
CA PRO A 73 -0.94 14.30 13.79
C PRO A 73 -1.82 13.36 12.96
N ALA A 74 -1.56 12.06 13.03
CA ALA A 74 -2.31 11.05 12.30
C ALA A 74 -3.83 11.17 12.53
N VAL A 75 -4.25 11.45 13.77
CA VAL A 75 -5.67 11.69 14.12
C VAL A 75 -6.28 12.85 13.31
N LYS A 76 -5.53 13.95 13.11
CA LYS A 76 -5.99 15.09 12.30
C LYS A 76 -6.00 14.75 10.81
N GLN A 77 -5.02 13.99 10.33
CA GLN A 77 -4.99 13.54 8.93
C GLN A 77 -6.19 12.65 8.59
N ILE A 78 -6.54 11.69 9.45
CA ILE A 78 -7.75 10.86 9.29
C ILE A 78 -9.00 11.73 9.13
N ALA A 79 -9.12 12.78 9.95
CA ALA A 79 -10.26 13.69 9.91
C ALA A 79 -10.23 14.61 8.69
N ASN A 80 -9.04 15.06 8.26
CA ASN A 80 -8.91 15.81 7.02
C ASN A 80 -9.34 14.96 5.81
N VAL A 81 -8.93 13.70 5.74
CA VAL A 81 -9.41 12.76 4.72
C VAL A 81 -10.94 12.63 4.77
N ALA A 82 -11.52 12.60 5.96
CA ALA A 82 -12.97 12.57 6.16
C ALA A 82 -13.71 13.84 5.66
N SER A 83 -13.00 14.90 5.30
CA SER A 83 -13.54 16.12 4.69
C SER A 83 -13.50 16.13 3.16
N LEU A 84 -12.92 15.11 2.53
CA LEU A 84 -12.82 15.05 1.08
C LEU A 84 -14.19 14.78 0.42
N PRO A 85 -14.51 15.42 -0.71
CA PRO A 85 -15.78 15.22 -1.42
C PRO A 85 -15.96 13.77 -1.90
N GLY A 86 -17.21 13.29 -1.87
CA GLY A 86 -17.57 11.93 -2.27
C GLY A 86 -17.08 10.80 -1.37
N ILE A 87 -16.45 11.09 -0.22
CA ILE A 87 -16.03 10.05 0.72
C ILE A 87 -17.23 9.30 1.31
N VAL A 88 -17.13 7.97 1.33
CA VAL A 88 -18.18 7.04 1.73
C VAL A 88 -17.95 6.58 3.16
N LYS A 89 -19.02 6.64 3.96
CA LYS A 89 -19.12 6.11 5.34
C LYS A 89 -18.16 6.69 6.37
N ARG A 90 -16.85 6.46 6.27
CA ARG A 90 -15.82 6.81 7.25
C ARG A 90 -14.45 6.91 6.59
N SER A 91 -13.58 7.78 7.13
CA SER A 91 -12.13 7.63 6.97
C SER A 91 -11.63 6.67 8.06
N VAL A 92 -10.97 5.58 7.69
CA VAL A 92 -10.61 4.50 8.64
C VAL A 92 -9.11 4.34 8.69
N ALA A 93 -8.52 4.29 9.89
CA ALA A 93 -7.10 4.01 10.08
C ALA A 93 -6.85 2.69 10.80
N MET A 94 -5.86 1.94 10.29
CA MET A 94 -5.40 0.66 10.82
C MET A 94 -4.50 0.84 12.07
N PRO A 95 -4.23 -0.22 12.84
CA PRO A 95 -3.45 -0.13 14.09
C PRO A 95 -2.01 0.38 13.97
N ASP A 96 -1.43 0.33 12.78
CA ASP A 96 -0.10 0.81 12.43
C ASP A 96 -0.09 2.28 11.98
N VAL A 97 -1.20 2.99 12.12
CA VAL A 97 -1.36 4.36 11.64
C VAL A 97 -0.32 5.33 12.21
N HIS A 98 0.20 6.20 11.35
CA HIS A 98 1.10 7.29 11.72
C HIS A 98 1.07 8.40 10.67
N ALA A 99 1.63 9.57 11.02
CA ALA A 99 1.66 10.73 10.14
C ALA A 99 2.25 10.40 8.75
N GLY A 100 1.53 10.78 7.70
CA GLY A 100 1.92 10.63 6.29
C GLY A 100 1.81 11.94 5.51
N TYR A 101 1.80 11.87 4.18
CA TYR A 101 1.66 13.05 3.31
C TYR A 101 0.18 13.25 2.95
N GLY A 102 -0.48 14.20 3.61
CA GLY A 102 -1.92 14.46 3.49
C GLY A 102 -2.78 13.38 4.16
N PHE A 103 -2.73 12.16 3.65
CA PHE A 103 -3.29 10.98 4.32
C PHE A 103 -2.29 10.44 5.35
N ALA A 104 -2.81 9.90 6.45
CA ALA A 104 -1.98 9.12 7.37
C ALA A 104 -1.60 7.79 6.70
N ILE A 105 -0.37 7.31 6.93
CA ILE A 105 -0.01 5.94 6.60
C ILE A 105 -0.87 5.03 7.50
N GLY A 106 -1.44 3.94 6.98
CA GLY A 106 -2.45 3.17 7.72
C GLY A 106 -3.89 3.56 7.38
N ASN A 107 -4.12 4.65 6.64
CA ASN A 107 -5.45 5.17 6.36
C ASN A 107 -6.06 4.54 5.10
N VAL A 108 -7.29 4.06 5.26
CA VAL A 108 -8.21 3.63 4.22
C VAL A 108 -9.36 4.60 4.09
N ALA A 109 -9.62 5.05 2.86
CA ALA A 109 -10.76 5.89 2.52
C ALA A 109 -11.39 5.40 1.24
N ALA A 110 -12.71 5.52 1.16
CA ALA A 110 -13.48 5.10 0.01
C ALA A 110 -14.30 6.23 -0.59
N PHE A 111 -14.35 6.31 -1.92
CA PHE A 111 -15.00 7.41 -2.64
C PHE A 111 -16.00 6.87 -3.66
N ASP A 112 -17.21 7.43 -3.68
CA ASP A 112 -18.31 6.98 -4.55
C ASP A 112 -18.10 7.49 -5.99
N MET A 113 -17.77 6.61 -6.93
CA MET A 113 -17.55 7.01 -8.33
C MET A 113 -18.80 7.54 -9.04
N SER A 114 -20.00 7.27 -8.52
CA SER A 114 -21.24 7.83 -9.05
C SER A 114 -21.46 9.29 -8.63
N ASP A 115 -20.80 9.73 -7.54
CA ASP A 115 -20.79 11.13 -7.12
C ASP A 115 -19.83 11.94 -8.01
N PRO A 116 -20.32 12.92 -8.80
CA PRO A 116 -19.47 13.73 -9.68
C PRO A 116 -18.46 14.58 -8.92
N SER A 117 -18.66 14.80 -7.61
CA SER A 117 -17.74 15.52 -6.75
C SER A 117 -16.63 14.63 -6.19
N ALA A 118 -16.76 13.30 -6.24
CA ALA A 118 -15.79 12.38 -5.67
C ALA A 118 -14.39 12.58 -6.27
N VAL A 119 -13.38 12.48 -5.41
CA VAL A 119 -12.00 12.84 -5.75
C VAL A 119 -11.04 11.66 -5.67
N VAL A 120 -9.95 11.75 -6.42
CA VAL A 120 -8.75 10.92 -6.26
C VAL A 120 -7.59 11.79 -5.81
N SER A 121 -6.78 11.29 -4.88
CA SER A 121 -5.61 11.99 -4.33
C SER A 121 -4.37 11.08 -4.33
N PRO A 122 -3.25 11.51 -4.94
CA PRO A 122 -1.99 10.78 -4.89
C PRO A 122 -1.45 10.62 -3.48
N GLY A 123 -1.72 11.58 -2.59
CA GLY A 123 -1.35 11.49 -1.17
C GLY A 123 -2.01 10.31 -0.46
N GLY A 124 -3.19 9.89 -0.90
CA GLY A 124 -3.89 8.72 -0.36
C GLY A 124 -3.34 7.38 -0.86
N VAL A 125 -2.71 7.35 -2.04
CA VAL A 125 -2.04 6.15 -2.56
C VAL A 125 -0.62 6.04 -2.00
N GLY A 126 0.08 7.16 -1.88
CA GLY A 126 1.47 7.23 -1.50
C GLY A 126 2.42 7.32 -2.71
N PHE A 127 3.66 7.74 -2.44
CA PHE A 127 4.66 7.97 -3.49
C PHE A 127 5.17 6.68 -4.11
N ASP A 128 5.43 5.65 -3.30
CA ASP A 128 5.82 4.33 -3.83
C ASP A 128 4.57 3.53 -4.19
N ILE A 129 4.01 3.86 -5.36
CA ILE A 129 2.80 3.23 -5.92
C ILE A 129 3.03 1.73 -6.04
N ASN A 130 2.06 0.95 -5.57
CA ASN A 130 2.14 -0.49 -5.47
C ASN A 130 3.41 -1.00 -4.77
N CYS A 131 3.92 -0.26 -3.77
CA CYS A 131 4.72 -0.91 -2.73
C CYS A 131 3.89 -2.07 -2.16
N GLY A 132 4.54 -3.21 -1.99
CA GLY A 132 3.83 -4.44 -1.69
C GLY A 132 4.77 -5.57 -1.33
N VAL A 133 4.17 -6.68 -0.92
CA VAL A 133 4.87 -7.85 -0.42
C VAL A 133 4.48 -9.05 -1.25
N ARG A 134 5.49 -9.82 -1.66
CA ARG A 134 5.32 -11.15 -2.26
C ARG A 134 5.96 -12.18 -1.34
N LEU A 135 5.26 -13.27 -1.08
CA LEU A 135 5.76 -14.39 -0.29
C LEU A 135 5.88 -15.63 -1.16
N LEU A 136 7.03 -16.28 -1.13
CA LEU A 136 7.26 -17.60 -1.70
C LEU A 136 7.37 -18.62 -0.58
N ARG A 137 6.83 -19.82 -0.81
CA ARG A 137 7.12 -21.00 0.01
C ARG A 137 8.27 -21.81 -0.58
N THR A 138 8.80 -22.73 0.19
CA THR A 138 9.72 -23.79 -0.26
C THR A 138 9.36 -25.09 0.46
N ASN A 139 9.88 -26.22 0.00
CA ASN A 139 9.84 -27.48 0.75
C ASN A 139 11.02 -27.65 1.74
N LEU A 140 11.88 -26.63 1.86
CA LEU A 140 13.02 -26.64 2.79
C LEU A 140 12.57 -26.35 4.22
N LEU A 141 13.31 -26.92 5.18
CA LEU A 141 13.19 -26.64 6.59
C LEU A 141 14.41 -25.86 7.10
N GLU A 142 14.29 -25.25 8.28
CA GLU A 142 15.37 -24.50 8.93
C GLU A 142 16.68 -25.29 8.99
N LYS A 143 16.62 -26.59 9.29
CA LYS A 143 17.79 -27.48 9.33
C LYS A 143 18.53 -27.59 7.99
N ASP A 144 17.84 -27.39 6.87
CA ASP A 144 18.40 -27.51 5.52
C ASP A 144 19.10 -26.19 5.11
N VAL A 145 18.59 -25.06 5.60
CA VAL A 145 19.16 -23.73 5.32
C VAL A 145 20.30 -23.37 6.30
N LYS A 146 20.22 -23.79 7.57
CA LYS A 146 21.20 -23.44 8.61
C LYS A 146 22.67 -23.64 8.18
N PRO A 147 23.06 -24.77 7.56
CA PRO A 147 24.44 -25.01 7.13
C PRO A 147 24.93 -24.06 6.02
N VAL A 148 24.00 -23.45 5.26
CA VAL A 148 24.31 -22.61 4.10
C VAL A 148 23.81 -21.17 4.25
N GLN A 149 23.31 -20.78 5.42
CA GLN A 149 22.56 -19.54 5.63
C GLN A 149 23.33 -18.29 5.18
N GLU A 150 24.62 -18.20 5.52
CA GLU A 150 25.46 -17.04 5.19
C GLU A 150 25.74 -16.98 3.70
N ARG A 151 26.06 -18.13 3.10
CA ARG A 151 26.28 -18.25 1.66
C ARG A 151 25.01 -17.94 0.88
N LEU A 152 23.86 -18.39 1.34
CA LEU A 152 22.57 -18.15 0.69
C LEU A 152 22.17 -16.68 0.79
N ALA A 153 22.32 -16.06 1.96
CA ALA A 153 22.07 -14.63 2.16
C ALA A 153 23.00 -13.76 1.28
N GLN A 154 24.30 -14.08 1.24
CA GLN A 154 25.25 -13.39 0.37
C GLN A 154 24.89 -13.59 -1.11
N ALA A 155 24.56 -14.81 -1.51
CA ALA A 155 24.17 -15.09 -2.89
C ALA A 155 22.90 -14.35 -3.29
N LEU A 156 21.90 -14.20 -2.40
CA LEU A 156 20.72 -13.37 -2.68
C LEU A 156 21.10 -11.91 -2.85
N PHE A 157 21.95 -11.38 -1.97
CA PHE A 157 22.44 -9.99 -2.04
C PHE A 157 23.19 -9.73 -3.36
N ASP A 158 23.99 -10.68 -3.82
CA ASP A 158 24.76 -10.56 -5.06
C ASP A 158 23.87 -10.63 -6.31
N HIS A 159 22.77 -11.39 -6.27
CA HIS A 159 21.90 -11.61 -7.43
C HIS A 159 20.68 -10.68 -7.48
N ILE A 160 20.24 -10.11 -6.36
CA ILE A 160 19.15 -9.14 -6.31
C ILE A 160 19.77 -7.75 -6.09
N PRO A 161 19.82 -6.88 -7.11
CA PRO A 161 20.43 -5.56 -6.94
C PRO A 161 19.71 -4.74 -5.87
N VAL A 162 20.47 -4.26 -4.89
CA VAL A 162 19.99 -3.42 -3.79
C VAL A 162 20.60 -2.02 -3.85
N GLY A 163 19.93 -1.03 -3.26
CA GLY A 163 20.46 0.32 -3.11
C GLY A 163 19.88 1.38 -4.06
N VAL A 164 20.10 2.64 -3.71
CA VAL A 164 19.65 3.79 -4.50
C VAL A 164 20.53 3.94 -5.74
N GLY A 165 19.92 3.88 -6.92
CA GLY A 165 20.63 4.05 -8.19
C GLY A 165 21.22 2.77 -8.79
N SER A 166 21.03 1.63 -8.12
CA SER A 166 21.40 0.31 -8.64
C SER A 166 20.63 -0.02 -9.91
N LYS A 167 21.29 -0.77 -10.80
CA LYS A 167 20.72 -1.16 -12.09
C LYS A 167 20.18 -2.58 -12.04
N GLY A 168 19.03 -2.79 -12.68
CA GLY A 168 18.47 -4.11 -12.95
C GLY A 168 19.43 -4.99 -13.72
N ILE A 169 19.39 -6.29 -13.42
CA ILE A 169 20.15 -7.30 -14.18
C ILE A 169 19.37 -7.74 -15.43
N ILE A 170 18.04 -7.60 -15.41
CA ILE A 170 17.18 -7.90 -16.56
C ILE A 170 17.39 -6.82 -17.63
N PRO A 171 17.91 -7.17 -18.82
CA PRO A 171 18.08 -6.23 -19.91
C PRO A 171 16.71 -5.64 -20.27
N THR A 172 16.59 -4.31 -20.15
CA THR A 172 15.33 -3.62 -20.37
C THR A 172 15.59 -2.41 -21.28
N THR A 173 15.01 -2.42 -22.48
CA THR A 173 14.99 -1.26 -23.37
C THR A 173 13.83 -0.34 -23.04
N ALA A 174 13.80 0.86 -23.64
CA ALA A 174 12.67 1.77 -23.48
C ALA A 174 11.33 1.16 -23.98
N LYS A 175 11.40 0.31 -25.02
CA LYS A 175 10.23 -0.40 -25.54
C LYS A 175 9.73 -1.44 -24.55
N ASP A 176 10.65 -2.23 -24.00
CA ASP A 176 10.32 -3.26 -23.00
C ASP A 176 9.68 -2.65 -21.74
N LEU A 177 10.18 -1.47 -21.32
CA LEU A 177 9.57 -0.75 -20.22
C LEU A 177 8.12 -0.34 -20.52
N ASP A 178 7.84 0.19 -21.70
CA ASP A 178 6.47 0.58 -22.07
C ASP A 178 5.53 -0.63 -22.12
N GLU A 179 6.00 -1.76 -22.65
CA GLU A 179 5.24 -3.00 -22.65
C GLU A 179 5.04 -3.53 -21.21
N ALA A 180 6.05 -3.47 -20.34
CA ALA A 180 5.93 -3.86 -18.93
C ALA A 180 4.92 -2.97 -18.17
N LEU A 181 4.88 -1.66 -18.47
CA LEU A 181 3.90 -0.73 -17.91
C LEU A 181 2.46 -1.05 -18.33
N GLU A 182 2.25 -1.54 -19.56
CA GLU A 182 0.93 -1.89 -20.09
C GLU A 182 0.48 -3.30 -19.68
N MET A 183 1.39 -4.26 -19.75
CA MET A 183 1.11 -5.69 -19.62
C MET A 183 1.29 -6.21 -18.19
N GLY A 184 2.00 -5.50 -17.31
CA GLY A 184 2.30 -6.01 -15.97
C GLY A 184 2.99 -7.37 -16.03
N MET A 185 2.58 -8.31 -15.16
CA MET A 185 3.17 -9.66 -15.15
C MET A 185 3.00 -10.45 -16.45
N ASP A 186 2.07 -10.09 -17.34
CA ASP A 186 1.98 -10.73 -18.67
C ASP A 186 3.27 -10.52 -19.48
N TRP A 187 3.96 -9.38 -19.29
CA TRP A 187 5.28 -9.15 -19.87
C TRP A 187 6.32 -10.11 -19.25
N SER A 188 6.34 -10.24 -17.92
CA SER A 188 7.26 -11.17 -17.24
C SER A 188 7.08 -12.61 -17.67
N LEU A 189 5.84 -13.05 -17.90
CA LEU A 189 5.54 -14.39 -18.42
C LEU A 189 6.10 -14.58 -19.83
N ARG A 190 5.85 -13.61 -20.72
CA ARG A 190 6.32 -13.68 -22.11
C ARG A 190 7.84 -13.71 -22.22
N GLU A 191 8.53 -12.96 -21.38
CA GLU A 191 10.00 -12.91 -21.34
C GLU A 191 10.64 -14.06 -20.53
N GLY A 192 9.85 -14.92 -19.88
CA GLY A 192 10.36 -16.08 -19.13
C GLY A 192 10.82 -15.78 -17.69
N TYR A 193 10.44 -14.64 -17.12
CA TYR A 193 10.78 -14.23 -15.75
C TYR A 193 9.70 -14.56 -14.71
N ALA A 194 8.64 -15.27 -15.10
CA ALA A 194 7.59 -15.71 -14.19
C ALA A 194 7.03 -17.07 -14.63
N TRP A 195 6.49 -17.83 -13.67
CA TRP A 195 5.69 -19.02 -13.96
C TRP A 195 4.22 -18.63 -14.14
N VAL A 196 3.46 -19.44 -14.90
CA VAL A 196 2.05 -19.15 -15.21
C VAL A 196 1.24 -19.00 -13.93
N GLU A 197 1.49 -19.87 -12.96
CA GLU A 197 0.80 -19.92 -11.66
C GLU A 197 1.13 -18.71 -10.77
N ASP A 198 2.28 -18.06 -10.96
CA ASP A 198 2.64 -16.86 -10.17
C ASP A 198 1.63 -15.73 -10.37
N LYS A 199 1.04 -15.66 -11.57
CA LYS A 199 0.02 -14.67 -11.92
C LYS A 199 -1.28 -14.93 -11.16
N GLU A 200 -1.67 -16.20 -11.00
CA GLU A 200 -2.89 -16.59 -10.28
C GLU A 200 -2.80 -16.29 -8.78
N HIS A 201 -1.58 -16.24 -8.25
CA HIS A 201 -1.27 -15.90 -6.86
C HIS A 201 -0.85 -14.42 -6.70
N CYS A 202 -1.23 -13.56 -7.65
CA CYS A 202 -0.95 -12.15 -7.58
C CYS A 202 -2.25 -11.35 -7.57
N GLU A 203 -2.33 -10.36 -6.67
CA GLU A 203 -3.40 -9.37 -6.70
C GLU A 203 -3.53 -8.73 -8.10
N GLU A 204 -4.76 -8.53 -8.57
CA GLU A 204 -5.09 -8.11 -9.96
C GLU A 204 -4.51 -9.01 -11.05
N TYR A 205 -4.18 -10.26 -10.73
CA TYR A 205 -3.41 -11.13 -11.62
C TYR A 205 -2.13 -10.42 -12.13
N GLY A 206 -1.52 -9.58 -11.30
CA GLY A 206 -0.31 -8.83 -11.62
C GLY A 206 -0.45 -7.77 -12.71
N ARG A 207 -1.67 -7.35 -13.06
CA ARG A 207 -1.93 -6.35 -14.10
C ARG A 207 -3.22 -5.57 -13.88
N MET A 208 -3.09 -4.25 -13.77
CA MET A 208 -4.21 -3.32 -13.94
C MET A 208 -4.44 -2.99 -15.41
N LEU A 209 -5.64 -3.28 -15.90
CA LEU A 209 -6.01 -3.16 -17.32
C LEU A 209 -6.18 -1.71 -17.80
N ASN A 210 -6.42 -0.76 -16.90
CA ASN A 210 -6.57 0.66 -17.22
C ASN A 210 -5.23 1.41 -17.30
N ALA A 211 -4.11 0.70 -17.23
CA ALA A 211 -2.77 1.27 -17.36
C ALA A 211 -2.57 1.89 -18.75
N ASP A 212 -2.03 3.10 -18.77
CA ASP A 212 -1.66 3.79 -20.02
C ASP A 212 -0.22 4.34 -19.90
N PRO A 213 0.76 3.69 -20.54
CA PRO A 213 2.14 4.15 -20.54
C PRO A 213 2.34 5.55 -21.12
N THR A 214 1.42 6.05 -21.94
CA THR A 214 1.51 7.41 -22.52
C THR A 214 1.25 8.50 -21.47
N LYS A 215 0.59 8.15 -20.35
CA LYS A 215 0.36 9.04 -19.21
C LYS A 215 1.53 9.08 -18.24
N VAL A 216 2.48 8.15 -18.36
CA VAL A 216 3.69 8.13 -17.54
C VAL A 216 4.73 9.07 -18.15
N SER A 217 5.17 10.06 -17.38
CA SER A 217 6.08 11.09 -17.88
C SER A 217 7.44 10.50 -18.33
N ARG A 218 8.09 11.17 -19.29
CA ARG A 218 9.46 10.80 -19.72
C ARG A 218 10.43 10.78 -18.54
N ARG A 219 10.24 11.67 -17.56
CA ARG A 219 11.06 11.72 -16.34
C ARG A 219 10.84 10.48 -15.48
N ALA A 220 9.60 10.04 -15.29
CA ALA A 220 9.28 8.81 -14.56
C ALA A 220 9.88 7.58 -15.24
N LYS A 221 9.72 7.45 -16.55
CA LYS A 221 10.32 6.36 -17.34
C LYS A 221 11.85 6.37 -17.25
N LYS A 222 12.49 7.54 -17.39
CA LYS A 222 13.96 7.68 -17.24
C LYS A 222 14.47 7.25 -15.87
N ARG A 223 13.71 7.50 -14.80
CA ARG A 223 14.04 7.06 -13.43
C ARG A 223 13.80 5.55 -13.24
N GLY A 224 12.73 5.01 -13.80
CA GLY A 224 12.32 3.61 -13.66
C GLY A 224 13.13 2.63 -14.50
N LEU A 225 13.49 3.01 -15.73
CA LEU A 225 14.17 2.13 -16.68
C LEU A 225 15.39 1.41 -16.09
N PRO A 226 16.37 2.09 -15.47
CA PRO A 226 17.51 1.39 -14.90
C PRO A 226 17.15 0.57 -13.66
N GLN A 227 16.02 0.82 -12.99
CA GLN A 227 15.71 0.26 -11.66
C GLN A 227 14.81 -0.99 -11.71
N LEU A 228 14.40 -1.46 -12.89
CA LEU A 228 13.54 -2.63 -12.99
C LEU A 228 14.29 -3.89 -12.51
N GLY A 229 13.64 -4.72 -11.69
CA GLY A 229 14.27 -5.89 -11.07
C GLY A 229 15.23 -5.53 -9.94
N THR A 230 15.04 -4.40 -9.26
CA THR A 230 15.85 -3.99 -8.10
C THR A 230 15.01 -3.84 -6.85
N LEU A 231 15.61 -4.12 -5.69
CA LEU A 231 14.93 -4.07 -4.41
C LEU A 231 14.67 -2.62 -3.98
N GLY A 232 15.73 -1.82 -3.99
CA GLY A 232 15.70 -0.44 -3.56
C GLY A 232 16.32 -0.14 -2.20
N ALA A 233 15.68 0.79 -1.49
CA ALA A 233 16.13 1.33 -0.22
C ALA A 233 14.91 1.66 0.66
N GLY A 234 15.14 2.17 1.87
CA GLY A 234 14.07 2.44 2.84
C GLY A 234 13.69 1.15 3.58
N ASN A 235 12.40 0.85 3.61
CA ASN A 235 11.83 -0.34 4.23
C ASN A 235 11.78 -1.56 3.28
N HIS A 236 12.47 -1.52 2.13
CA HIS A 236 12.45 -2.62 1.16
C HIS A 236 13.50 -3.67 1.53
N TYR A 237 13.10 -4.95 1.48
CA TYR A 237 13.93 -6.10 1.86
C TYR A 237 13.58 -7.34 1.05
N ALA A 238 14.54 -8.25 0.92
CA ALA A 238 14.32 -9.63 0.54
C ALA A 238 14.83 -10.51 1.69
N GLU A 239 13.93 -11.26 2.31
CA GLU A 239 14.22 -12.01 3.54
C GLU A 239 13.94 -13.50 3.39
N ILE A 240 14.80 -14.31 3.99
CA ILE A 240 14.56 -15.73 4.18
C ILE A 240 14.01 -15.89 5.60
N GLN A 241 12.81 -16.43 5.70
CA GLN A 241 12.04 -16.49 6.94
C GLN A 241 11.73 -17.95 7.31
N VAL A 242 11.55 -18.20 8.60
CA VAL A 242 11.17 -19.50 9.15
C VAL A 242 9.76 -19.40 9.70
N VAL A 243 8.88 -20.34 9.34
CA VAL A 243 7.55 -20.46 9.95
C VAL A 243 7.69 -21.00 11.37
N GLU A 244 7.78 -20.12 12.36
CA GLU A 244 7.94 -20.48 13.77
C GLU A 244 6.63 -21.00 14.42
N GLU A 245 5.49 -20.42 14.00
CA GLU A 245 4.19 -20.72 14.58
C GLU A 245 3.07 -20.72 13.52
N VAL A 246 2.07 -21.58 13.72
CA VAL A 246 0.88 -21.71 12.86
C VAL A 246 -0.36 -21.58 13.74
N TYR A 247 -1.09 -20.47 13.58
CA TYR A 247 -2.31 -20.19 14.35
C TYR A 247 -3.57 -20.81 13.75
N ASP A 248 -3.67 -20.83 12.41
CA ASP A 248 -4.74 -21.51 11.67
C ASP A 248 -4.14 -22.56 10.74
N LYS A 249 -4.24 -23.82 11.16
CA LYS A 249 -3.68 -24.97 10.41
C LYS A 249 -4.37 -25.19 9.06
N VAL A 250 -5.66 -24.86 8.95
CA VAL A 250 -6.42 -25.08 7.71
C VAL A 250 -6.03 -24.04 6.68
N ALA A 251 -5.94 -22.77 7.09
CA ALA A 251 -5.48 -21.69 6.22
C ALA A 251 -4.02 -21.87 5.80
N ALA A 252 -3.12 -22.18 6.75
CA ALA A 252 -1.71 -22.41 6.47
C ALA A 252 -1.49 -23.53 5.44
N LYS A 253 -2.17 -24.68 5.63
CA LYS A 253 -2.10 -25.80 4.68
C LYS A 253 -2.56 -25.41 3.27
N ARG A 254 -3.60 -24.57 3.14
CA ARG A 254 -4.04 -24.05 1.82
C ARG A 254 -3.03 -23.12 1.17
N MET A 255 -2.19 -22.46 1.97
CA MET A 255 -1.07 -21.64 1.50
C MET A 255 0.20 -22.47 1.25
N GLY A 256 0.13 -23.81 1.35
CA GLY A 256 1.29 -24.69 1.21
C GLY A 256 2.29 -24.57 2.37
N ILE A 257 1.82 -24.12 3.54
CA ILE A 257 2.57 -24.11 4.79
C ILE A 257 2.08 -25.29 5.65
N ASP A 258 2.81 -26.41 5.59
CA ASP A 258 2.39 -27.67 6.20
C ASP A 258 3.00 -27.92 7.58
N THR A 259 4.15 -27.31 7.88
CA THR A 259 4.88 -27.57 9.12
C THR A 259 5.59 -26.32 9.67
N LYS A 260 5.80 -26.33 10.99
CA LYS A 260 6.75 -25.40 11.64
C LYS A 260 8.16 -25.68 11.13
N GLY A 261 8.97 -24.64 11.06
CA GLY A 261 10.34 -24.67 10.55
C GLY A 261 10.46 -24.56 9.04
N GLN A 262 9.33 -24.50 8.30
CA GLN A 262 9.35 -24.34 6.84
C GLN A 262 9.93 -22.99 6.43
N ILE A 263 10.71 -23.00 5.36
CA ILE A 263 11.39 -21.81 4.84
C ILE A 263 10.51 -21.10 3.82
N CYS A 264 10.40 -19.80 3.99
CA CYS A 264 9.73 -18.88 3.06
C CYS A 264 10.70 -17.78 2.62
N VAL A 265 10.41 -17.16 1.48
CA VAL A 265 11.14 -15.98 0.99
C VAL A 265 10.15 -14.84 0.83
N MET A 266 10.36 -13.75 1.56
CA MET A 266 9.54 -12.55 1.49
C MET A 266 10.27 -11.46 0.70
N ILE A 267 9.60 -10.89 -0.30
CA ILE A 267 10.11 -9.78 -1.11
C ILE A 267 9.20 -8.57 -0.90
N HIS A 268 9.75 -7.52 -0.28
CA HIS A 268 9.07 -6.25 -0.09
C HIS A 268 9.72 -5.19 -0.99
N SER A 269 8.99 -4.77 -2.03
CA SER A 269 9.38 -3.67 -2.91
C SER A 269 8.19 -3.08 -3.65
N GLY A 270 8.42 -2.00 -4.40
CA GLY A 270 7.41 -1.24 -5.10
C GLY A 270 7.82 -0.80 -6.50
N SER A 271 7.27 0.33 -6.93
CA SER A 271 7.45 0.91 -8.27
C SER A 271 8.71 1.78 -8.40
N ARG A 272 9.55 1.80 -7.37
CA ARG A 272 10.87 2.42 -7.37
C ARG A 272 10.76 3.92 -7.70
N GLY A 273 11.76 4.48 -8.37
CA GLY A 273 11.75 5.88 -8.79
C GLY A 273 10.65 6.24 -9.79
N LEU A 274 10.03 5.25 -10.46
CA LEU A 274 8.97 5.47 -11.43
C LEU A 274 7.69 5.93 -10.75
N GLY A 275 7.13 5.15 -9.83
CA GLY A 275 5.89 5.53 -9.16
C GLY A 275 6.04 6.77 -8.29
N HIS A 276 7.20 6.95 -7.65
CA HIS A 276 7.49 8.19 -6.92
C HIS A 276 7.35 9.41 -7.84
N GLN A 277 7.88 9.32 -9.06
CA GLN A 277 7.78 10.41 -10.02
C GLN A 277 6.34 10.59 -10.52
N VAL A 278 5.60 9.49 -10.79
CA VAL A 278 4.17 9.55 -11.15
C VAL A 278 3.36 10.27 -10.07
N ALA A 279 3.55 9.94 -8.79
CA ALA A 279 2.87 10.62 -7.69
C ALA A 279 3.27 12.11 -7.60
N THR A 280 4.55 12.43 -7.79
CA THR A 280 5.04 13.83 -7.78
C THR A 280 4.45 14.67 -8.91
N ASP A 281 4.42 14.09 -10.12
CA ASP A 281 3.86 14.75 -11.31
C ASP A 281 2.35 14.98 -11.11
N ALA A 282 1.63 13.99 -10.60
CA ALA A 282 0.19 14.08 -10.33
C ALA A 282 -0.14 15.12 -9.25
N LEU A 283 0.62 15.19 -8.15
CA LEU A 283 0.42 16.21 -7.11
C LEU A 283 0.51 17.63 -7.71
N THR A 284 1.53 17.88 -8.53
CA THR A 284 1.71 19.19 -9.19
C THR A 284 0.52 19.55 -10.08
N VAL A 285 0.04 18.59 -10.88
CA VAL A 285 -1.15 18.78 -11.73
C VAL A 285 -2.40 19.03 -10.88
N MET A 286 -2.58 18.30 -9.79
CA MET A 286 -3.76 18.41 -8.95
C MET A 286 -3.80 19.70 -8.14
N GLU A 287 -2.67 20.21 -7.66
CA GLU A 287 -2.60 21.55 -7.04
C GLU A 287 -3.12 22.64 -8.00
N SER A 288 -2.69 22.60 -9.28
CA SER A 288 -3.17 23.53 -10.30
C SER A 288 -4.66 23.33 -10.64
N THR A 289 -5.11 22.08 -10.63
CA THR A 289 -6.52 21.71 -10.89
C THR A 289 -7.43 22.22 -9.80
N MET A 290 -7.03 22.07 -8.53
CA MET A 290 -7.78 22.59 -7.39
C MET A 290 -7.91 24.11 -7.44
N ALA A 291 -6.81 24.82 -7.74
CA ALA A 291 -6.85 26.27 -7.91
C ALA A 291 -7.82 26.70 -9.02
N ARG A 292 -7.79 26.00 -10.18
CA ARG A 292 -8.70 26.25 -11.31
C ARG A 292 -10.17 25.99 -10.99
N LEU A 293 -10.46 24.96 -10.18
CA LEU A 293 -11.81 24.55 -9.81
C LEU A 293 -12.33 25.21 -8.53
N GLY A 294 -11.51 26.01 -7.83
CA GLY A 294 -11.85 26.58 -6.53
C GLY A 294 -12.00 25.53 -5.43
N LEU A 295 -11.38 24.35 -5.58
CA LEU A 295 -11.38 23.30 -4.56
C LEU A 295 -10.40 23.67 -3.45
N SER A 296 -10.84 23.55 -2.20
CA SER A 296 -10.01 23.78 -1.02
C SER A 296 -10.04 22.55 -0.11
N THR A 297 -8.90 22.28 0.52
CA THR A 297 -8.72 21.20 1.49
C THR A 297 -8.13 21.77 2.77
N ASN A 298 -8.32 21.06 3.88
CA ASN A 298 -7.75 21.44 5.17
C ASN A 298 -6.21 21.34 5.21
N ASP A 299 -5.61 20.66 4.23
CA ASP A 299 -4.16 20.49 4.08
C ASP A 299 -3.82 20.48 2.58
N LYS A 300 -2.79 21.23 2.19
CA LYS A 300 -2.30 21.25 0.80
C LYS A 300 -1.81 19.88 0.33
N GLN A 301 -1.32 19.05 1.26
CA GLN A 301 -0.88 17.69 0.96
C GLN A 301 -2.04 16.75 0.57
N LEU A 302 -3.30 17.18 0.74
CA LEU A 302 -4.49 16.50 0.21
C LEU A 302 -4.84 16.94 -1.21
N ALA A 303 -3.84 17.36 -2.00
CA ALA A 303 -4.04 17.69 -3.40
C ALA A 303 -4.80 16.56 -4.13
N CYS A 304 -5.87 16.93 -4.83
CA CYS A 304 -6.80 15.99 -5.43
C CYS A 304 -7.46 16.56 -6.69
N ALA A 305 -8.07 15.68 -7.49
CA ALA A 305 -8.92 16.07 -8.61
C ALA A 305 -10.19 15.22 -8.61
N PRO A 306 -11.32 15.72 -9.17
CA PRO A 306 -12.50 14.88 -9.37
C PRO A 306 -12.14 13.63 -10.17
N ILE A 307 -12.62 12.46 -9.75
CA ILE A 307 -12.26 11.16 -10.33
C ILE A 307 -12.54 11.15 -11.84
N ASN A 308 -13.67 11.72 -12.25
CA ASN A 308 -14.11 11.74 -13.64
C ASN A 308 -13.51 12.90 -14.46
N SER A 309 -12.62 13.73 -13.87
CA SER A 309 -11.90 14.76 -14.63
C SER A 309 -10.78 14.15 -15.47
N LYS A 310 -10.29 14.91 -16.46
CA LYS A 310 -9.14 14.50 -17.27
C LYS A 310 -7.92 14.20 -16.39
N GLU A 311 -7.63 15.06 -15.42
CA GLU A 311 -6.49 14.94 -14.52
C GLU A 311 -6.65 13.75 -13.55
N GLY A 312 -7.87 13.49 -13.07
CA GLY A 312 -8.18 12.31 -12.26
C GLY A 312 -7.96 11.00 -13.03
N GLN A 313 -8.49 10.91 -14.26
CA GLN A 313 -8.34 9.73 -15.12
C GLN A 313 -6.89 9.53 -15.58
N ASP A 314 -6.19 10.59 -15.99
CA ASP A 314 -4.77 10.52 -16.36
C ASP A 314 -3.91 10.02 -15.18
N TYR A 315 -4.21 10.46 -13.95
CA TYR A 315 -3.54 9.93 -12.76
C TYR A 315 -3.86 8.46 -12.52
N LEU A 316 -5.13 8.04 -12.58
CA LEU A 316 -5.50 6.64 -12.37
C LEU A 316 -4.84 5.70 -13.39
N SER A 317 -4.74 6.10 -14.66
CA SER A 317 -4.07 5.30 -15.70
C SER A 317 -2.55 5.28 -15.56
N SER A 318 -1.91 6.40 -15.17
CA SER A 318 -0.47 6.42 -14.90
C SER A 318 -0.08 5.70 -13.60
N MET A 319 -0.95 5.75 -12.58
CA MET A 319 -0.82 4.96 -11.35
C MET A 319 -0.96 3.47 -11.64
N ALA A 320 -1.93 3.06 -12.45
CA ALA A 320 -2.08 1.68 -12.89
C ALA A 320 -0.83 1.18 -13.66
N ALA A 321 -0.25 2.01 -14.52
CA ALA A 321 1.03 1.70 -15.17
C ALA A 321 2.18 1.55 -14.17
N ALA A 322 2.29 2.44 -13.18
CA ALA A 322 3.27 2.31 -12.11
C ALA A 322 3.04 1.05 -11.24
N ALA A 323 1.79 0.65 -11.04
CA ALA A 323 1.44 -0.58 -10.35
C ALA A 323 1.90 -1.81 -11.14
N ASN A 324 1.66 -1.84 -12.45
CA ASN A 324 2.16 -2.88 -13.36
C ASN A 324 3.68 -3.01 -13.29
N TYR A 325 4.41 -1.89 -13.32
CA TYR A 325 5.86 -1.88 -13.12
C TYR A 325 6.28 -2.53 -11.79
N ALA A 326 5.58 -2.25 -10.68
CA ALA A 326 5.93 -2.82 -9.38
C ALA A 326 5.72 -4.34 -9.33
N TRP A 327 4.67 -4.87 -9.95
CA TRP A 327 4.47 -6.32 -10.06
C TRP A 327 5.55 -6.98 -10.93
N VAL A 328 5.92 -6.35 -12.06
CA VAL A 328 7.05 -6.81 -12.89
C VAL A 328 8.36 -6.76 -12.09
N ASN A 329 8.55 -5.75 -11.25
CA ASN A 329 9.72 -5.63 -10.39
C ASN A 329 9.79 -6.79 -9.37
N ARG A 330 8.68 -7.10 -8.69
CA ARG A 330 8.62 -8.22 -7.73
C ARG A 330 8.71 -9.60 -8.41
N SER A 331 8.12 -9.80 -9.59
CA SER A 331 8.29 -11.04 -10.36
C SER A 331 9.73 -11.24 -10.82
N SER A 332 10.40 -10.16 -11.25
CA SER A 332 11.82 -10.18 -11.60
C SER A 332 12.69 -10.62 -10.41
N MET A 333 12.43 -10.09 -9.20
CA MET A 333 13.13 -10.53 -7.99
C MET A 333 12.76 -11.95 -7.56
N THR A 334 11.54 -12.41 -7.84
CA THR A 334 11.11 -13.81 -7.64
C THR A 334 11.96 -14.74 -8.50
N PHE A 335 12.14 -14.40 -9.79
CA PHE A 335 13.01 -15.13 -10.69
C PHE A 335 14.45 -15.18 -10.18
N LEU A 336 15.02 -14.05 -9.78
CA LEU A 336 16.38 -13.98 -9.25
C LEU A 336 16.54 -14.81 -7.96
N ALA A 337 15.58 -14.74 -7.04
CA ALA A 337 15.58 -15.56 -5.82
C ALA A 337 15.56 -17.06 -6.14
N ARG A 338 14.72 -17.49 -7.11
CA ARG A 338 14.68 -18.88 -7.59
C ARG A 338 16.03 -19.33 -8.15
N GLN A 339 16.67 -18.51 -8.98
CA GLN A 339 18.00 -18.81 -9.53
C GLN A 339 19.07 -18.93 -8.43
N THR A 340 19.03 -18.05 -7.43
CA THR A 340 19.94 -18.11 -6.29
C THR A 340 19.78 -19.39 -5.49
N PHE A 341 18.54 -19.76 -5.13
CA PHE A 341 18.27 -20.99 -4.39
C PHE A 341 18.68 -22.23 -5.20
N ALA A 342 18.32 -22.29 -6.49
CA ALA A 342 18.71 -23.38 -7.37
C ALA A 342 20.23 -23.59 -7.40
N LYS A 343 21.00 -22.50 -7.50
CA LYS A 343 22.47 -22.54 -7.49
C LYS A 343 23.05 -23.01 -6.16
N VAL A 344 22.53 -22.52 -5.03
CA VAL A 344 23.06 -22.84 -3.69
C VAL A 344 22.74 -24.29 -3.28
N PHE A 345 21.54 -24.78 -3.62
CA PHE A 345 21.08 -26.13 -3.29
C PHE A 345 21.37 -27.16 -4.39
N LYS A 346 21.88 -26.75 -5.56
CA LYS A 346 22.14 -27.60 -6.72
C LYS A 346 20.89 -28.41 -7.13
N SER A 347 19.76 -27.72 -7.14
CA SER A 347 18.43 -28.26 -7.42
C SER A 347 17.67 -27.29 -8.32
N THR A 348 16.53 -27.69 -8.88
CA THR A 348 15.70 -26.76 -9.64
C THR A 348 14.76 -26.00 -8.68
N PRO A 349 14.27 -24.79 -9.04
CA PRO A 349 13.30 -24.12 -8.18
C PRO A 349 11.97 -24.87 -8.04
N ASP A 350 11.64 -25.73 -9.01
CA ASP A 350 10.46 -26.61 -8.99
C ASP A 350 10.64 -27.74 -7.96
N ASP A 351 11.79 -28.41 -7.96
CA ASP A 351 12.14 -29.43 -6.94
C ASP A 351 12.22 -28.84 -5.52
N LEU A 352 12.56 -27.55 -5.41
CA LEU A 352 12.56 -26.78 -4.16
C LEU A 352 11.18 -26.20 -3.79
N ASP A 353 10.16 -26.46 -4.62
CA ASP A 353 8.76 -26.08 -4.39
C ASP A 353 8.60 -24.56 -4.18
N MET A 354 9.35 -23.76 -4.95
CA MET A 354 9.45 -22.30 -4.81
C MET A 354 8.26 -21.53 -5.41
N HIS A 355 7.04 -21.89 -5.01
CA HIS A 355 5.80 -21.25 -5.48
C HIS A 355 5.49 -19.96 -4.73
N VAL A 356 4.89 -19.00 -5.43
CA VAL A 356 4.32 -17.80 -4.80
C VAL A 356 3.08 -18.21 -4.01
N ILE A 357 3.05 -17.87 -2.71
CA ILE A 357 1.84 -17.98 -1.88
C ILE A 357 0.87 -16.88 -2.30
N TYR A 358 1.33 -15.63 -2.22
CA TYR A 358 0.57 -14.48 -2.67
C TYR A 358 1.46 -13.24 -2.87
N ASP A 359 1.03 -12.33 -3.74
CA ASP A 359 1.58 -10.98 -3.93
C ASP A 359 0.48 -9.95 -3.71
N VAL A 360 0.71 -9.01 -2.79
CA VAL A 360 -0.27 -8.03 -2.35
C VAL A 360 0.31 -6.62 -2.28
N SER A 361 -0.47 -5.66 -2.76
CA SER A 361 -0.20 -4.24 -2.67
C SER A 361 -0.63 -3.67 -1.33
N HIS A 362 0.12 -2.68 -0.86
CA HIS A 362 -0.22 -1.92 0.34
C HIS A 362 -0.16 -0.40 0.16
N ASN A 363 0.00 0.07 -1.09
CA ASN A 363 -0.06 1.47 -1.53
C ASN A 363 -0.74 1.53 -2.91
N ILE A 364 -2.07 1.55 -2.95
CA ILE A 364 -2.80 1.48 -4.22
C ILE A 364 -4.18 2.16 -4.11
N ALA A 365 -4.70 2.64 -5.24
CA ALA A 365 -6.12 2.93 -5.42
C ALA A 365 -6.75 1.91 -6.36
N LYS A 366 -7.91 1.36 -5.97
CA LYS A 366 -8.63 0.35 -6.73
C LYS A 366 -10.09 0.70 -6.91
N ILE A 367 -10.66 0.30 -8.05
CA ILE A 367 -12.11 0.41 -8.28
C ILE A 367 -12.74 -0.91 -7.83
N GLU A 368 -13.54 -0.87 -6.77
CA GLU A 368 -14.12 -2.05 -6.13
C GLU A 368 -15.63 -1.89 -5.91
N GLU A 369 -16.38 -3.00 -5.90
CA GLU A 369 -17.80 -3.01 -5.55
C GLU A 369 -17.98 -3.30 -4.05
N HIS A 370 -18.71 -2.42 -3.35
CA HIS A 370 -18.96 -2.58 -1.92
C HIS A 370 -20.44 -2.47 -1.56
N MET A 371 -20.81 -3.18 -0.49
CA MET A 371 -22.11 -3.04 0.15
C MET A 371 -22.09 -1.86 1.13
N VAL A 372 -22.88 -0.84 0.86
CA VAL A 372 -23.05 0.36 1.69
C VAL A 372 -24.53 0.45 2.09
N ASP A 373 -24.83 0.39 3.39
CA ASP A 373 -26.21 0.39 3.92
C ASP A 373 -27.12 -0.69 3.30
N GLY A 374 -26.56 -1.87 3.03
CA GLY A 374 -27.32 -2.97 2.46
C GLY A 374 -27.61 -2.82 0.96
N ARG A 375 -27.05 -1.81 0.28
CA ARG A 375 -27.08 -1.66 -1.18
C ARG A 375 -25.69 -1.86 -1.76
N VAL A 376 -25.58 -2.57 -2.88
CA VAL A 376 -24.35 -2.56 -3.67
C VAL A 376 -24.26 -1.17 -4.30
N GLN A 377 -23.20 -0.43 -4.02
CA GLN A 377 -22.89 0.72 -4.86
C GLN A 377 -22.42 0.17 -6.20
N THR A 378 -23.14 0.52 -7.26
CA THR A 378 -22.71 0.30 -8.64
C THR A 378 -23.15 1.50 -9.47
N ASN A 379 -22.23 2.10 -10.21
CA ASN A 379 -22.54 3.13 -11.18
C ASN A 379 -23.40 2.55 -12.33
N THR A 380 -24.69 2.91 -12.40
CA THR A 380 -25.63 2.47 -13.45
C THR A 380 -25.53 3.26 -14.77
N ASN A 381 -24.56 4.18 -14.92
CA ASN A 381 -24.44 5.00 -16.13
C ASN A 381 -23.07 4.83 -16.82
N ASN A 382 -22.86 3.70 -17.50
CA ASN A 382 -22.04 3.67 -18.72
C ASN A 382 -22.28 2.41 -19.53
N ASN A 383 -22.50 2.59 -20.84
CA ASN A 383 -22.80 1.57 -21.85
C ASN A 383 -21.61 0.67 -22.21
N SER A 384 -20.65 0.47 -21.32
CA SER A 384 -19.58 -0.51 -21.45
C SER A 384 -19.84 -1.67 -20.49
N LYS A 385 -20.30 -2.80 -21.04
CA LYS A 385 -20.47 -4.04 -20.28
C LYS A 385 -19.16 -4.37 -19.53
N PRO A 386 -19.15 -4.46 -18.19
CA PRO A 386 -18.06 -5.13 -17.51
C PRO A 386 -18.12 -6.62 -17.87
N GLN A 387 -17.02 -7.15 -18.41
CA GLN A 387 -16.82 -8.61 -18.47
C GLN A 387 -16.68 -9.10 -17.03
N THR A 388 -17.82 -9.44 -16.42
CA THR A 388 -17.88 -10.06 -15.10
C THR A 388 -17.46 -11.51 -15.25
N ASN A 389 -16.28 -11.85 -14.74
CA ASN A 389 -15.88 -13.24 -14.56
C ASN A 389 -16.69 -13.80 -13.37
N LYS A 390 -17.87 -14.33 -13.67
CA LYS A 390 -18.70 -15.05 -12.68
C LYS A 390 -18.04 -16.38 -12.36
N GLN A 391 -17.23 -16.43 -11.29
CA GLN A 391 -17.00 -17.69 -10.58
C GLN A 391 -17.00 -17.47 -9.05
N THR A 392 -18.21 -17.67 -8.52
CA THR A 392 -18.53 -18.29 -7.23
C THR A 392 -17.84 -17.78 -5.96
N ASN A 393 -18.49 -16.84 -5.28
CA ASN A 393 -18.30 -16.63 -3.84
C ASN A 393 -19.63 -16.96 -3.12
N LYS A 394 -19.79 -18.22 -2.69
CA LYS A 394 -20.91 -18.65 -1.81
C LYS A 394 -20.44 -18.61 -0.36
N ARG A 395 -21.08 -17.71 0.40
CA ARG A 395 -20.97 -17.45 1.85
C ARG A 395 -20.93 -18.70 2.74
N ARG A 396 -20.25 -18.58 3.90
CA ARG A 396 -20.75 -19.08 5.21
C ARG A 396 -20.06 -18.37 6.38
N HIS A 397 -20.86 -17.64 7.16
CA HIS A 397 -20.52 -17.14 8.49
C HIS A 397 -20.54 -18.28 9.51
N LYS A 398 -19.60 -18.29 10.46
CA LYS A 398 -19.78 -18.78 11.83
C LYS A 398 -18.75 -18.13 12.76
N GLU A 399 -19.25 -17.61 13.88
CA GLU A 399 -18.50 -16.98 14.97
C GLU A 399 -17.59 -17.98 15.69
N VAL A 400 -16.40 -17.53 16.11
CA VAL A 400 -15.52 -18.27 17.02
C VAL A 400 -15.10 -17.34 18.16
N LYS A 401 -15.39 -17.77 19.39
CA LYS A 401 -15.04 -17.12 20.65
C LYS A 401 -13.54 -17.28 20.96
N THR A 402 -12.93 -16.22 21.48
CA THR A 402 -11.53 -16.11 21.86
C THR A 402 -11.25 -16.68 23.26
N GLN A 403 -10.11 -17.37 23.42
CA GLN A 403 -9.44 -17.60 24.70
C GLN A 403 -7.99 -17.09 24.58
N ARG A 404 -7.53 -16.38 25.61
CA ARG A 404 -6.20 -15.78 25.73
C ARG A 404 -5.24 -16.71 26.46
N SER A 405 -3.96 -16.62 26.10
CA SER A 405 -2.84 -16.74 27.04
C SER A 405 -1.73 -15.77 26.64
N GLU A 406 -1.15 -15.10 27.63
CA GLU A 406 -0.10 -14.09 27.52
C GLU A 406 1.31 -14.70 27.64
N ASP A 407 2.31 -13.84 27.43
CA ASP A 407 3.77 -13.98 27.55
C ASP A 407 4.52 -14.54 26.32
N THR A 408 5.53 -13.87 25.74
CA THR A 408 6.67 -13.18 26.38
C THR A 408 7.33 -12.10 25.49
N LYS A 409 8.28 -11.40 26.13
CA LYS A 409 8.96 -10.13 25.83
C LYS A 409 10.01 -10.11 24.71
N LYS A 410 10.14 -8.88 24.16
CA LYS A 410 11.35 -8.15 23.68
C LYS A 410 12.06 -8.67 22.43
N ARG A 411 11.89 -7.93 21.32
CA ARG A 411 12.99 -7.50 20.43
C ARG A 411 12.65 -6.16 19.75
N ARG A 412 13.71 -5.46 19.35
CA ARG A 412 13.82 -4.01 19.17
C ARG A 412 13.11 -3.47 17.91
N ASN A 413 12.62 -2.23 18.03
CA ASN A 413 12.22 -1.33 16.96
C ASN A 413 13.18 -1.36 15.76
N LYS A 414 12.67 -1.69 14.56
CA LYS A 414 12.97 -0.99 13.29
C LYS A 414 12.18 -1.55 12.08
N GLU A 415 10.86 -1.66 12.19
CA GLU A 415 10.00 -1.86 11.01
C GLU A 415 8.80 -0.93 11.12
N ARG A 416 8.74 0.08 10.24
CA ARG A 416 7.60 1.00 10.13
C ARG A 416 7.31 1.22 8.66
N SER A 417 6.38 0.44 8.15
CA SER A 417 5.48 0.79 7.05
C SER A 417 4.61 -0.41 6.76
N TRP A 418 3.33 -0.32 7.13
CA TRP A 418 2.30 -1.25 6.71
C TRP A 418 1.04 -0.44 6.36
N CYS A 419 0.54 -0.72 5.15
CA CYS A 419 -0.79 -0.48 4.57
C CYS A 419 -1.41 0.94 4.55
N SER A 420 -1.28 1.65 3.43
CA SER A 420 -2.23 2.70 3.03
C SER A 420 -3.02 2.20 1.80
N ARG A 421 -4.31 1.91 1.95
CA ARG A 421 -5.16 1.50 0.83
C ARG A 421 -6.25 2.52 0.61
N VAL A 422 -6.22 3.27 -0.48
CA VAL A 422 -7.40 4.02 -0.91
C VAL A 422 -8.25 3.08 -1.75
N VAL A 423 -9.54 3.00 -1.48
CA VAL A 423 -10.45 2.09 -2.20
C VAL A 423 -11.50 2.94 -2.89
N VAL A 424 -11.38 3.16 -4.18
CA VAL A 424 -12.42 3.85 -4.96
C VAL A 424 -13.61 2.89 -5.12
N VAL A 425 -14.79 3.29 -4.62
CA VAL A 425 -15.99 2.44 -4.64
C VAL A 425 -16.78 2.75 -5.92
N LYS A 426 -17.04 1.71 -6.70
CA LYS A 426 -17.84 1.80 -7.93
C LYS A 426 -19.34 1.90 -7.64
#